data_AF-A0A376YD59-F1
#
_entry.id   AF-A0A376YD59-F1
#
_cell.length_a   1.000
_cell.length_b   1.000
_cell.length_c   1.000
_cell.angle_alpha   90.00
_cell.angle_beta   90.00
_cell.angle_gamma   90.00
#
_symmetry.space_group_name_H-M   'P 1'
#
loop_
_entity.id
_entity.type
_entity.pdbx_description
1 polymer ?
#
loop_
_entity_poly.entity_id
_entity_poly.type
_entity_poly.pdbx_seq_one_letter_code
_entity_poly.pdbx_strand_id
1 'polypeptide(L)'
;MVVNIHAVNFSLGVDVYSKQLLPIGDQIAHHSGPVIMAGDFNAWSRRRMNALYRFAREMSLRQVRFTDDQRRRAFGRPLDFVFYRGLNVSEASVLVTRASDHNPLLVEFSPGKPDK
;
A
#
# COMPACT_ATOMS: atom_id res chain seq x y z
N MET A 1 4.77 8.54 -10.55
CA MET A 1 5.55 8.52 -9.29
C MET A 1 5.47 7.13 -8.68
N VAL A 2 6.58 6.66 -8.11
CA VAL A 2 6.63 5.41 -7.35
C VAL A 2 7.06 5.73 -5.92
N VAL A 3 6.32 5.22 -4.95
CA VAL A 3 6.58 5.40 -3.51
C VAL A 3 6.81 4.02 -2.91
N ASN A 4 7.96 3.83 -2.28
CA ASN A 4 8.26 2.63 -1.49
C ASN A 4 8.20 2.99 0.00
N ILE A 5 7.44 2.23 0.79
CA ILE A 5 7.27 2.46 2.23
C ILE A 5 7.78 1.28 3.05
N HIS A 6 8.43 1.61 4.15
CA HIS A 6 8.53 0.74 5.31
C HIS A 6 8.09 1.53 6.55
N ALA A 7 6.84 1.34 6.96
CA ALA A 7 6.23 2.12 8.03
C ALA A 7 6.67 1.62 9.41
N VAL A 8 6.70 2.51 10.40
CA VAL A 8 7.14 2.17 11.76
C VAL A 8 6.37 0.97 12.32
N ASN A 9 7.09 -0.06 12.78
CA ASN A 9 6.44 -1.25 13.33
C ASN A 9 5.85 -0.97 14.73
N PHE A 10 6.66 -0.43 15.65
CA PHE A 10 6.26 -0.18 17.05
C PHE A 10 6.23 1.30 17.40
N SER A 11 5.10 1.75 17.91
CA SER A 11 4.91 3.08 18.50
C SER A 11 3.76 3.03 19.50
N LEU A 12 3.78 3.91 20.51
CA LEU A 12 2.64 4.08 21.41
C LEU A 12 1.49 4.72 20.65
N GLY A 13 0.39 3.99 20.49
CA GLY A 13 -0.78 4.46 19.74
C GLY A 13 -0.59 4.46 18.23
N VAL A 14 -1.38 5.29 17.52
CA VAL A 14 -1.39 5.38 16.04
C VAL A 14 -0.77 6.69 15.54
N ASP A 15 -0.46 7.63 16.42
CA ASP A 15 -0.20 9.01 16.01
C ASP A 15 1.14 9.13 15.26
N VAL A 16 2.18 8.44 15.72
CA VAL A 16 3.47 8.36 15.01
C VAL A 16 3.29 7.71 13.64
N TYR A 17 2.51 6.63 13.58
CA TYR A 17 2.18 5.93 12.34
C TYR A 17 1.47 6.86 11.33
N SER A 18 0.44 7.57 11.78
CA SER A 18 -0.31 8.51 10.93
C SER A 18 0.54 9.70 10.48
N LYS A 19 1.38 10.25 11.37
CA LYS A 19 2.27 11.38 11.04
C LYS A 19 3.28 11.02 9.95
N GLN A 20 3.76 9.77 9.89
CA GLN A 20 4.66 9.32 8.82
C GLN A 20 4.02 9.37 7.43
N LEU A 21 2.70 9.20 7.34
CA LEU A 21 1.99 9.24 6.05
C LEU A 21 1.81 10.67 5.51
N LEU A 22 1.77 11.68 6.39
CA LEU A 22 1.50 13.07 6.00
C LEU A 22 2.45 13.63 4.92
N PRO A 23 3.79 13.63 5.09
CA PRO A 23 4.68 14.18 4.07
C PRO A 23 4.62 13.39 2.75
N ILE A 24 4.26 12.11 2.80
CA ILE A 24 4.07 11.27 1.61
C ILE A 24 2.80 11.70 0.87
N GLY A 25 1.74 11.99 1.62
CA GLY A 25 0.50 12.57 1.09
C GLY A 25 0.75 13.89 0.38
N ASP A 26 1.53 14.78 0.98
CA ASP A 26 1.87 16.07 0.37
C ASP A 26 2.55 15.87 -1.00
N GLN A 27 3.50 14.93 -1.12
CA GLN A 27 4.13 14.63 -2.41
C GLN A 27 3.14 14.03 -3.43
N ILE A 28 2.24 13.15 -2.99
CA ILE A 28 1.22 12.54 -3.86
C ILE A 28 0.17 13.57 -4.33
N ALA A 29 -0.16 14.55 -3.48
CA ALA A 29 -1.11 15.60 -3.81
C ALA A 29 -0.58 16.55 -4.90
N HIS A 30 0.73 16.83 -4.92
CA HIS A 30 1.37 17.66 -5.95
C HIS A 30 1.70 16.91 -7.25
N HIS A 31 1.49 15.58 -7.29
CA HIS A 31 1.76 14.77 -8.48
C HIS A 31 0.48 14.40 -9.24
N SER A 32 0.26 15.02 -10.39
CA SER A 32 -0.95 14.81 -11.21
C SER A 32 -0.95 13.51 -12.02
N GLY A 33 0.20 12.86 -12.21
CA GLY A 33 0.31 11.66 -13.02
C GLY A 33 -0.03 10.36 -12.28
N PRO A 34 0.19 9.20 -12.93
CA PRO A 34 0.07 7.88 -12.30
C PRO A 34 0.91 7.73 -11.03
N VAL A 35 0.38 7.02 -10.05
CA VAL A 35 1.04 6.73 -8.76
C VAL A 35 0.97 5.24 -8.48
N ILE A 36 2.10 4.68 -8.05
CA ILE A 36 2.18 3.38 -7.36
C ILE A 36 2.80 3.65 -5.99
N MET A 37 2.19 3.09 -4.95
CA MET A 37 2.67 3.19 -3.58
C MET A 37 2.63 1.79 -2.96
N ALA A 38 3.78 1.25 -2.60
CA ALA A 38 3.92 -0.13 -2.18
C ALA A 38 4.92 -0.29 -1.02
N GLY A 39 4.85 -1.42 -0.34
CA GLY A 39 5.82 -1.82 0.67
C GLY A 39 5.18 -2.39 1.92
N ASP A 40 5.95 -2.44 3.01
CA ASP A 40 5.48 -2.91 4.32
C ASP A 40 4.89 -1.73 5.11
N PHE A 41 3.57 -1.75 5.25
CA PHE A 41 2.84 -0.71 5.95
C PHE A 41 2.67 -1.01 7.43
N ASN A 42 3.14 -2.14 7.96
CA ASN A 42 3.00 -2.52 9.37
C ASN A 42 1.60 -2.21 9.95
N ALA A 43 0.55 -2.46 9.16
CA ALA A 43 -0.83 -2.06 9.47
C ALA A 43 -1.57 -3.11 10.32
N TRP A 44 -0.87 -3.70 11.29
CA TRP A 44 -1.31 -4.87 12.03
C TRP A 44 -2.43 -4.63 13.06
N SER A 45 -2.90 -3.39 13.23
CA SER A 45 -4.02 -3.04 14.14
C SER A 45 -5.18 -2.36 13.41
N ARG A 46 -6.39 -2.42 13.99
CA ARG A 46 -7.58 -1.73 13.45
C ARG A 46 -7.33 -0.24 13.25
N ARG A 47 -6.69 0.43 14.22
CA ARG A 47 -6.40 1.87 14.14
C ARG A 47 -5.47 2.20 12.98
N ARG A 48 -4.42 1.39 12.78
CA ARG A 48 -3.47 1.56 11.67
C ARG A 48 -4.09 1.29 10.31
N MET A 49 -4.88 0.22 10.17
CA MET A 49 -5.67 -0.03 8.95
C MET A 49 -6.59 1.14 8.61
N ASN A 50 -7.29 1.70 9.61
CA ASN A 50 -8.18 2.83 9.40
C ASN A 50 -7.41 4.09 8.98
N ALA A 51 -6.24 4.34 9.56
CA ALA A 51 -5.37 5.44 9.15
C ALA A 51 -4.88 5.26 7.71
N LEU A 52 -4.39 4.06 7.37
CA LEU A 52 -3.92 3.72 6.02
C LEU A 52 -5.04 3.87 4.97
N TYR A 53 -6.24 3.35 5.24
CA TYR A 53 -7.35 3.46 4.30
C TYR A 53 -7.89 4.88 4.16
N ARG A 54 -7.87 5.67 5.24
CA ARG A 54 -8.20 7.09 5.16
C ARG A 54 -7.21 7.83 4.27
N PHE A 55 -5.92 7.62 4.51
CA PHE A 55 -4.84 8.19 3.70
C PHE A 55 -4.98 7.82 2.22
N ALA A 56 -5.15 6.52 1.92
CA ALA A 56 -5.31 6.05 0.55
C ALA A 56 -6.51 6.71 -0.14
N ARG A 57 -7.65 6.84 0.56
CA ARG A 57 -8.83 7.52 0.04
C ARG A 57 -8.60 9.01 -0.22
N GLU A 58 -7.97 9.73 0.72
CA GLU A 58 -7.65 11.16 0.56
C GLU A 58 -6.74 11.39 -0.64
N MET A 59 -5.82 10.46 -0.92
CA MET A 59 -4.92 10.49 -2.06
C MET A 59 -5.50 9.86 -3.35
N SER A 60 -6.78 9.51 -3.38
CA SER A 60 -7.44 8.85 -4.52
C SER A 60 -6.72 7.58 -5.00
N LEU A 61 -6.12 6.84 -4.06
CA LEU A 61 -5.43 5.59 -4.30
C LEU A 61 -6.38 4.40 -4.12
N ARG A 62 -6.30 3.44 -5.03
CA ARG A 62 -6.99 2.16 -4.99
C ARG A 62 -6.05 1.09 -4.46
N GLN A 63 -6.53 0.20 -3.60
CA GLN A 63 -5.75 -0.96 -3.16
C GLN A 63 -5.77 -2.04 -4.25
N VAL A 64 -4.61 -2.63 -4.55
CA VAL A 64 -4.51 -3.89 -5.30
C VAL A 64 -5.13 -5.02 -4.48
N ARG A 65 -5.88 -5.89 -5.15
CA ARG A 65 -6.47 -7.10 -4.57
C ARG A 65 -5.76 -8.32 -5.13
N PHE A 66 -5.52 -9.31 -4.28
CA PHE A 66 -4.91 -10.58 -4.63
C PHE A 66 -5.96 -11.68 -4.51
N THR A 67 -6.07 -12.56 -5.51
CA THR A 67 -7.05 -13.65 -5.52
C THR A 67 -6.68 -14.75 -4.52
N ASP A 68 -5.42 -15.17 -4.52
CA ASP A 68 -4.84 -16.04 -3.50
C ASP A 68 -3.92 -15.21 -2.58
N ASP A 69 -4.48 -14.76 -1.46
CA ASP A 69 -3.83 -13.81 -0.56
C ASP A 69 -2.96 -14.49 0.50
N GLN A 70 -1.78 -14.92 0.07
CA GLN A 70 -0.73 -15.53 0.90
C GLN A 70 0.19 -14.49 1.56
N ARG A 71 -0.25 -13.22 1.70
CA ARG A 71 0.57 -12.17 2.30
C ARG A 71 0.90 -12.48 3.75
N ARG A 72 2.07 -12.02 4.19
CA ARG A 72 2.41 -12.08 5.62
C ARG A 72 1.40 -11.28 6.42
N ARG A 73 0.93 -11.88 7.52
CA ARG A 73 -0.04 -11.28 8.43
C ARG A 73 0.50 -11.21 9.84
N ALA A 74 0.15 -10.14 10.55
CA ALA A 74 0.25 -10.06 12.00
C ALA A 74 -1.13 -9.75 12.58
N PHE A 75 -1.50 -10.43 13.67
CA PHE A 75 -2.84 -10.32 14.28
C PHE A 75 -3.99 -10.45 13.26
N GLY A 76 -3.83 -11.35 12.28
CA GLY A 76 -4.80 -11.62 11.22
C GLY A 76 -4.86 -10.58 10.08
N ARG A 77 -4.03 -9.53 10.12
CA ARG A 77 -4.04 -8.43 9.15
C ARG A 77 -2.79 -8.44 8.27
N PRO A 78 -2.90 -8.17 6.96
CA PRO A 78 -1.75 -8.08 6.08
C PRO A 78 -0.84 -6.90 6.48
N LEU A 79 0.45 -7.08 6.27
CA LEU A 79 1.47 -6.05 6.53
C LEU A 79 1.81 -5.29 5.25
N ASP A 80 1.97 -6.03 4.15
CA ASP A 80 2.35 -5.49 2.85
C ASP A 80 1.14 -5.11 2.00
N PHE A 81 1.23 -3.97 1.31
CA PHE A 81 0.18 -3.49 0.42
C PHE A 81 0.78 -2.88 -0.85
N VAL A 82 -0.03 -2.88 -1.90
CA VAL A 82 0.18 -2.07 -3.11
C VAL A 82 -1.07 -1.23 -3.32
N PHE A 83 -0.87 0.07 -3.49
CA PHE A 83 -1.87 1.07 -3.80
C PHE A 83 -1.51 1.77 -5.11
N TYR A 84 -2.51 2.20 -5.88
CA TYR A 84 -2.28 2.81 -7.18
C TYR A 84 -3.36 3.81 -7.60
N ARG A 85 -3.02 4.71 -8.53
CA ARG A 85 -3.93 5.67 -9.19
C ARG A 85 -3.47 5.90 -10.64
N GLY A 86 -4.40 6.12 -11.56
CA GLY A 86 -4.11 6.44 -12.96
C GLY A 86 -3.55 5.27 -13.79
N LEU A 87 -3.72 4.04 -13.32
CA LEU A 87 -3.25 2.80 -13.95
C LEU A 87 -4.35 1.73 -13.88
N ASN A 88 -4.20 0.68 -14.70
CA ASN A 88 -4.96 -0.55 -14.57
C ASN A 88 -4.06 -1.65 -14.01
N VAL A 89 -4.62 -2.53 -13.18
CA VAL A 89 -3.93 -3.75 -12.73
C VAL A 89 -4.23 -4.84 -13.74
N SER A 90 -3.19 -5.35 -14.40
CA SER A 90 -3.28 -6.45 -15.36
C SER A 90 -3.18 -7.80 -14.65
N GLU A 91 -2.25 -7.92 -13.70
CA GLU A 91 -2.03 -9.12 -12.89
C GLU A 91 -1.61 -8.74 -11.47
N ALA A 92 -1.99 -9.55 -10.48
CA ALA A 92 -1.57 -9.40 -9.10
C ALA A 92 -1.48 -10.77 -8.42
N SER A 93 -0.29 -11.12 -7.93
CA SER A 93 -0.02 -12.40 -7.28
C SER A 93 0.91 -12.22 -6.08
N VAL A 94 0.90 -13.23 -5.19
CA VAL A 94 1.80 -13.31 -4.04
C VAL A 94 2.72 -14.49 -4.27
N LEU A 95 4.03 -14.25 -4.36
CA LEU A 95 5.00 -15.32 -4.57
C LEU A 95 5.34 -15.99 -3.23
N VAL A 96 4.89 -17.22 -3.04
CA VAL A 96 5.22 -18.00 -1.85
C VAL A 96 6.69 -18.42 -1.89
N THR A 97 7.45 -18.07 -0.86
CA THR A 97 8.88 -18.38 -0.78
C THR A 97 9.34 -18.60 0.66
N ARG A 98 10.54 -19.14 0.82
CA ARG A 98 11.26 -19.27 2.09
C ARG A 98 12.47 -18.33 2.19
N ALA A 99 12.70 -17.50 1.17
CA ALA A 99 13.83 -16.58 1.11
C ALA A 99 13.70 -15.39 2.08
N SER A 100 12.49 -15.11 2.56
CA SER A 100 12.15 -14.08 3.53
C SER A 100 10.97 -14.56 4.38
N ASP A 101 10.76 -13.94 5.54
CA ASP A 101 9.56 -14.07 6.36
C ASP A 101 8.33 -13.33 5.80
N HIS A 102 8.53 -12.53 4.74
CA HIS A 102 7.48 -11.92 3.93
C HIS A 102 7.46 -12.54 2.52
N ASN A 103 6.26 -12.78 2.00
CA ASN A 103 6.07 -13.18 0.61
C ASN A 103 6.06 -11.93 -0.29
N PRO A 104 6.86 -11.88 -1.37
CA PRO A 104 6.85 -10.78 -2.33
C PRO A 104 5.48 -10.60 -3.00
N LEU A 105 5.10 -9.33 -3.24
CA LEU A 105 3.93 -8.98 -4.04
C LEU A 105 4.37 -8.67 -5.47
N LEU A 106 3.80 -9.37 -6.45
CA LEU A 106 4.02 -9.11 -7.86
C LEU A 106 2.76 -8.47 -8.41
N VAL A 107 2.89 -7.30 -9.02
CA VAL A 107 1.78 -6.58 -9.63
C VAL A 107 2.23 -6.02 -10.97
N GLU A 108 1.47 -6.35 -12.01
CA GLU A 108 1.66 -5.80 -13.34
C GLU A 108 0.63 -4.70 -13.60
N PHE A 109 1.12 -3.57 -14.09
CA PHE A 109 0.28 -2.43 -14.44
C PHE A 109 0.31 -2.17 -15.94
N SER A 110 -0.83 -1.75 -16.46
CA SER A 110 -0.95 -1.16 -17.80
C SER A 110 -1.41 0.29 -17.69
N PRO A 111 -1.13 1.13 -18.72
CA PRO A 111 -1.64 2.50 -18.76
C PRO A 111 -3.15 2.55 -18.50
N GLY A 112 -3.59 3.51 -17.69
CA GLY A 112 -5.00 3.83 -17.53
C GLY A 112 -5.60 4.30 -18.86
N LYS A 113 -6.91 4.11 -19.05
CA LYS A 113 -7.59 4.85 -20.13
C LYS A 113 -7.52 6.34 -19.79
N PRO A 114 -7.25 7.24 -20.75
CA PRO A 114 -7.36 8.66 -20.49
C PRO A 114 -8.78 8.97 -20.03
N ASP A 115 -8.90 9.79 -18.99
CA ASP A 115 -10.19 10.33 -18.56
C ASP A 115 -10.76 11.11 -19.76
N LYS A 116 -11.98 10.76 -20.18
CA LYS A 116 -12.69 11.46 -21.26
C LYS A 116 -13.22 12.80 -20.77
#